data_AF-A0A961Z7I5-F1
#
_entry.id   AF-A0A961Z7I5-F1
#
_cell.length_a   1.000
_cell.length_b   1.000
_cell.length_c   1.000
_cell.angle_alpha   90.00
_cell.angle_beta   90.00
_cell.angle_gamma   90.00
#
_symmetry.space_group_name_H-M   'P 1'
#
loop_
_entity.id
_entity.type
_entity.pdbx_description
1 polymer ?
#
loop_
_entity_poly.entity_id
_entity_poly.type
_entity_poly.pdbx_seq_one_letter_code
_entity_poly.pdbx_strand_id
1 'polypeptide(L)'
;EAAQWTKKMIQEFIFERAQIHRREWAEVGKGAVVRDRGDTVYKALASPDHLLVIAAGGPAGGFGAIIPPWLGHKSRAVTVPIGACIDCGPPPA
;
A
#
# COMPACT_ATOMS: atom_id res chain seq x y z
N GLU A 1 22.68 -15.37 8.90
CA GLU A 1 21.53 -15.26 9.82
C GLU A 1 20.30 -14.80 9.05
N ALA A 2 19.14 -15.41 9.25
CA ALA A 2 17.87 -14.93 8.67
C ALA A 2 17.19 -14.00 9.67
N ALA A 3 16.77 -12.81 9.24
CA ALA A 3 16.26 -11.74 10.11
C ALA A 3 14.90 -12.01 10.79
N GLN A 4 14.32 -13.21 10.65
CA GLN A 4 13.06 -13.68 11.28
C GLN A 4 11.82 -12.78 11.11
N TRP A 5 11.77 -11.95 10.07
CA TRP A 5 10.61 -11.12 9.77
C TRP A 5 9.42 -11.94 9.27
N THR A 6 8.25 -11.70 9.86
CA THR A 6 6.96 -12.16 9.31
C THR A 6 6.33 -11.08 8.44
N LYS A 7 5.42 -11.47 7.53
CA LYS A 7 4.65 -10.50 6.73
C LYS A 7 3.89 -9.50 7.60
N LYS A 8 3.32 -9.98 8.71
CA LYS A 8 2.59 -9.14 9.67
C LYS A 8 3.49 -8.08 10.31
N MET A 9 4.70 -8.45 10.72
CA MET A 9 5.67 -7.49 11.26
C MET A 9 6.04 -6.41 10.24
N ILE A 10 6.18 -6.78 8.95
CA ILE A 10 6.44 -5.81 7.89
C ILE A 10 5.25 -4.83 7.75
N GLN A 11 4.02 -5.34 7.75
CA GLN A 11 2.81 -4.51 7.66
C GLN A 11 2.71 -3.51 8.82
N GLU A 12 2.90 -3.98 10.05
CA GLU A 12 2.89 -3.15 11.26
C GLU A 12 4.00 -2.08 11.21
N PHE A 13 5.22 -2.51 10.90
CA PHE A 13 6.39 -1.63 10.84
C PHE A 13 6.20 -0.50 9.82
N ILE A 14 5.71 -0.83 8.61
CA ILE A 14 5.44 0.17 7.56
C ILE A 14 4.26 1.06 7.97
N PHE A 15 3.17 0.51 8.51
CA PHE A 15 2.01 1.31 8.93
C PHE A 15 2.35 2.34 10.02
N GLU A 16 3.24 2.01 10.94
CA GLU A 16 3.69 2.95 11.98
C GLU A 16 4.55 4.08 11.43
N ARG A 17 5.45 3.76 10.49
CA ARG A 17 6.50 4.67 10.01
C ARG A 17 6.14 5.43 8.74
N ALA A 18 5.29 4.87 7.89
CA ALA A 18 4.85 5.50 6.66
C ALA A 18 3.85 6.60 6.98
N GLN A 19 4.39 7.76 7.30
CA GLN A 19 3.68 8.99 7.62
C GLN A 19 4.11 10.07 6.62
N ILE A 20 3.18 10.94 6.28
CA ILE A 20 3.44 12.08 5.39
C ILE A 20 2.91 13.34 6.05
N HIS A 21 3.75 14.38 6.11
CA HIS A 21 3.26 15.70 6.47
C HIS A 21 2.50 16.31 5.30
N ARG A 22 1.44 17.05 5.62
CA ARG A 22 0.67 17.78 4.61
C ARG A 22 1.52 18.76 3.80
N ARG A 23 2.56 19.37 4.40
CA ARG A 23 3.45 20.30 3.69
C ARG A 23 4.20 19.68 2.52
N GLU A 24 4.50 18.37 2.56
CA GLU A 24 5.26 17.66 1.51
C GLU A 24 4.50 17.64 0.17
N TRP A 25 3.18 17.88 0.17
CA TRP A 25 2.39 18.02 -1.05
C TRP A 25 2.81 19.22 -1.92
N ALA A 26 3.44 20.24 -1.34
CA ALA A 26 3.99 21.36 -2.09
C ALA A 26 5.15 20.93 -3.00
N GLU A 27 5.94 19.95 -2.58
CA GLU A 27 7.16 19.50 -3.28
C GLU A 27 6.83 18.75 -4.58
N VAL A 28 5.61 18.23 -4.70
CA VAL A 28 5.11 17.51 -5.89
C VAL A 28 4.12 18.35 -6.71
N GLY A 29 4.16 19.68 -6.58
CA GLY A 29 3.31 20.61 -7.35
C GLY A 29 1.84 20.65 -6.91
N LYS A 30 1.52 20.12 -5.73
CA LYS A 30 0.15 20.07 -5.17
C LYS A 30 -0.02 21.04 -4.00
N GLY A 31 0.60 22.21 -4.05
CA GLY A 31 0.56 23.23 -2.99
C GLY A 31 -0.85 23.65 -2.55
N ALA A 32 -1.83 23.65 -3.46
CA ALA A 32 -3.24 23.95 -3.14
C ALA A 32 -3.88 22.95 -2.15
N VAL A 33 -3.35 21.73 -2.06
CA VAL A 33 -3.76 20.74 -1.06
C VAL A 33 -3.32 21.18 0.33
N VAL A 34 -2.16 21.80 0.48
CA VAL A 34 -1.56 22.10 1.79
C VAL A 34 -2.47 23.01 2.63
N ARG A 35 -2.91 24.13 2.04
CA ARG A 35 -3.66 25.21 2.73
C ARG A 35 -2.95 25.63 4.02
N ASP A 36 -3.71 25.88 5.08
CA ASP A 36 -3.30 26.22 6.44
C ASP A 36 -2.97 25.00 7.30
N ARG A 37 -2.98 23.79 6.73
CA ARG A 37 -2.89 22.51 7.47
C ARG A 37 -1.55 21.79 7.31
N GLY A 38 -0.48 22.52 7.00
CA GLY A 38 0.85 21.97 6.68
C GLY A 38 1.44 21.02 7.72
N ASP A 39 1.18 21.27 9.00
CA ASP A 39 1.71 20.47 10.12
C ASP A 39 0.90 19.20 10.41
N THR A 40 -0.22 18.99 9.70
CA THR A 40 -0.99 17.76 9.84
C THR A 40 -0.17 16.57 9.34
N VAL A 41 -0.03 15.55 10.18
CA VAL A 41 0.56 14.26 9.83
C VAL A 41 -0.55 13.25 9.64
N TYR A 42 -0.44 12.45 8.59
CA TYR A 42 -1.33 11.31 8.38
C TYR A 42 -0.53 10.08 8.01
N LYS A 43 -1.05 8.92 8.41
CA LYS A 43 -0.54 7.63 7.95
C LYS A 43 -0.82 7.48 6.45
N ALA A 44 0.13 6.88 5.74
CA ALA A 44 -0.02 6.57 4.32
C ALA A 44 -1.13 5.53 4.06
N LEU A 45 -1.44 4.72 5.06
CA LEU A 45 -2.45 3.65 5.02
C LEU A 45 -3.46 3.83 6.16
N ALA A 46 -4.70 3.38 5.94
CA ALA A 46 -5.74 3.41 6.98
C ALA A 46 -5.59 2.25 8.01
N SER A 47 -5.00 1.13 7.60
CA SER A 47 -4.76 -0.07 8.41
C SER A 47 -3.50 -0.78 7.90
N PRO A 48 -2.73 -1.49 8.76
CA PRO A 48 -1.63 -2.35 8.30
C PRO A 48 -2.11 -3.44 7.33
N ASP A 49 -3.35 -3.92 7.47
CA ASP A 49 -3.92 -4.96 6.59
C ASP A 49 -4.16 -4.48 5.16
N HIS A 50 -4.08 -3.17 4.91
CA HIS A 50 -4.19 -2.61 3.56
C HIS A 50 -2.86 -2.71 2.78
N LEU A 51 -1.76 -3.12 3.42
CA LEU A 51 -0.49 -3.42 2.75
C LEU A 51 -0.43 -4.89 2.36
N LEU A 52 -0.32 -5.17 1.06
CA LEU A 52 -0.09 -6.53 0.57
C LEU A 52 1.41 -6.82 0.48
N VAL A 53 1.89 -7.78 1.28
CA VAL A 53 3.30 -8.21 1.27
C VAL A 53 3.44 -9.50 0.45
N ILE A 54 4.03 -9.36 -0.73
CA ILE A 54 4.31 -10.46 -1.65
C ILE A 54 5.81 -10.71 -1.63
N ALA A 55 6.20 -11.91 -1.18
CA ALA A 55 7.57 -12.39 -1.32
C ALA A 55 7.70 -12.99 -2.71
N ALA A 56 8.36 -12.28 -3.62
CA ALA A 56 8.64 -12.74 -4.98
C ALA A 56 10.13 -12.52 -5.27
N GLY A 57 10.76 -13.48 -5.94
CA GLY A 57 12.19 -13.47 -6.22
C GLY A 57 12.68 -14.83 -6.68
N GLY A 58 13.78 -14.84 -7.42
CA GLY A 58 14.42 -16.04 -7.93
C GLY A 58 15.91 -16.08 -7.62
N PRO A 59 16.67 -17.02 -8.20
CA PRO A 59 18.11 -17.18 -7.92
C PRO A 59 18.95 -15.93 -8.24
N ALA A 60 18.46 -15.04 -9.11
CA ALA A 60 19.13 -13.80 -9.49
C ALA A 60 19.12 -12.70 -8.41
N GLY A 61 18.40 -12.92 -7.28
CA GLY A 61 18.34 -11.98 -6.17
C GLY A 61 16.93 -11.50 -5.85
N GLY A 62 16.78 -10.85 -4.70
CA GLY A 62 15.53 -10.24 -4.27
C GLY A 62 15.27 -8.93 -5.01
N PHE A 63 14.07 -8.80 -5.58
CA PHE A 63 13.55 -7.55 -6.13
C PHE A 63 12.34 -7.11 -5.30
N GLY A 64 12.23 -5.81 -5.05
CA GLY A 64 11.11 -5.21 -4.34
C GLY A 64 10.52 -4.04 -5.11
N ALA A 65 9.19 -4.00 -5.20
CA ALA A 65 8.47 -2.87 -5.77
C ALA A 65 7.35 -2.45 -4.80
N ILE A 66 7.13 -1.14 -4.68
CA ILE A 66 6.00 -0.56 -3.98
C ILE A 66 5.01 -0.05 -5.03
N ILE A 67 3.80 -0.61 -5.04
CA ILE A 67 2.73 -0.21 -5.95
C ILE A 67 1.66 0.48 -5.11
N PRO A 68 1.65 1.82 -5.03
CA PRO A 68 0.69 2.54 -4.22
C PRO A 68 -0.70 2.53 -4.87
N PRO A 69 -1.78 2.43 -4.06
CA PRO A 69 -3.11 2.74 -4.56
C PRO A 69 -3.26 4.25 -4.83
N TRP A 70 -4.35 4.64 -5.47
CA TRP A 70 -4.75 6.04 -5.50
C TRP A 70 -4.95 6.55 -4.08
N LEU A 71 -4.35 7.70 -3.76
CA LEU A 71 -4.40 8.21 -2.41
C LEU A 71 -5.83 8.53 -1.96
N GLY A 72 -6.20 7.98 -0.80
CA GLY A 72 -7.43 8.29 -0.09
C GLY A 72 -8.07 7.05 0.52
N HIS A 73 -9.26 7.22 1.08
CA HIS A 73 -10.07 6.16 1.69
C HIS A 73 -10.97 5.44 0.67
N LYS A 74 -10.81 5.74 -0.63
CA LYS A 74 -11.67 5.24 -1.71
C LYS A 74 -11.03 4.11 -2.54
N SER A 75 -9.78 3.76 -2.27
CA SER A 75 -9.06 2.71 -2.98
C SER A 75 -8.46 1.73 -1.97
N ARG A 76 -8.58 0.43 -2.27
CA ARG A 76 -8.02 -0.65 -1.45
C ARG A 76 -7.42 -1.70 -2.39
N ALA A 77 -6.20 -2.13 -2.10
CA ALA A 77 -5.60 -3.25 -2.80
C ALA A 77 -6.34 -4.55 -2.45
N VAL A 78 -6.62 -5.38 -3.44
CA VAL A 78 -7.32 -6.65 -3.28
C VAL A 78 -6.59 -7.75 -4.05
N THR A 79 -6.60 -8.97 -3.52
CA THR A 79 -6.04 -10.16 -4.17
C THR A 79 -7.09 -10.98 -4.91
N VAL A 80 -8.35 -10.58 -4.81
CA VAL A 80 -9.49 -11.22 -5.47
C VAL A 80 -10.19 -10.21 -6.39
N PRO A 81 -10.65 -10.65 -7.58
CA PRO A 81 -11.54 -9.87 -8.43
C PRO A 81 -12.73 -9.30 -7.67
N ILE A 82 -13.07 -8.04 -7.96
CA ILE A 82 -14.26 -7.39 -7.41
C ILE A 82 -15.44 -7.71 -8.32
N GLY A 83 -16.47 -8.34 -7.77
CA GLY A 83 -17.71 -8.64 -8.50
C GLY A 83 -17.60 -9.78 -9.52
N ALA A 84 -16.51 -10.55 -9.51
CA ALA A 84 -16.41 -11.78 -10.30
C ALA A 84 -16.66 -13.01 -9.43
N CYS A 85 -17.33 -13.99 -10.00
CA CYS A 85 -17.46 -15.29 -9.38
C CYS A 85 -16.25 -16.15 -9.76
N ILE A 86 -15.38 -16.42 -8.80
CA ILE A 86 -14.15 -17.21 -9.01
C ILE A 86 -14.49 -18.68 -9.31
N ASP A 87 -15.61 -19.16 -8.77
CA ASP A 87 -16.03 -20.57 -8.85
C ASP A 87 -17.02 -20.86 -9.98
N CYS A 88 -17.43 -19.86 -10.77
CA CYS A 88 -18.50 -20.03 -11.76
C CYS A 88 -18.04 -20.73 -13.05
N GLY A 89 -16.74 -20.97 -13.22
CA GLY A 89 -16.17 -21.54 -14.45
C GLY A 89 -16.44 -20.68 -15.70
N PRO A 90 -15.84 -21.03 -16.85
CA PRO A 90 -16.27 -20.46 -18.13
C PRO A 90 -17.70 -20.90 -18.47
N PRO A 91 -18.50 -20.09 -19.19
CA PRO A 91 -19.79 -20.53 -19.70
C PRO A 91 -19.64 -21.78 -20.59
N PRO A 92 -20.63 -22.69 -20.63
CA PRO A 92 -20.61 -23.85 -21.52
C PRO A 92 -20.41 -23.43 -22.99
N ALA A 93 -19.72 -24.27 -23.76
CA ALA A 93 -19.47 -24.09 -25.19
C ALA A 93 -20.76 -24.20 -26.02
#